data_AF-A0A9D6HCG4-F1
#
_entry.id   AF-A0A9D6HCG4-F1
#
_cell.length_a   1.000
_cell.length_b   1.000
_cell.length_c   1.000
_cell.angle_alpha   90.00
_cell.angle_beta   90.00
_cell.angle_gamma   90.00
#
_symmetry.space_group_name_H-M   'P 1'
#
loop_
_entity.id
_entity.type
_entity.pdbx_description
1 polymer ?
#
loop_
_entity_poly.entity_id
_entity_poly.type
_entity_poly.pdbx_seq_one_letter_code
_entity_poly.pdbx_strand_id
1 'polypeptide(L)'
;MGGPDPGPELQRRGGVRQSRGGGGRGRRRHCADSAGPWRQPTRLLRDPQQLRPRQRHHLPRRARPERGCCRLPRIVDAVRRQQLRLQRPPRRQRTEAALGLGAVGQLDRVPRRRPGAERRARLGAGALSRGCVNLPRVLKGVLIGCGFFGRIQLEAWQRIPQAHIAAVCDLDPNKAHDMALSFKVQPYHNPRKMLDEIKPDFVDIATRPSTHVELVREAALRGLPILLQKPLAESWKEARRIVDFAAGSGVRLMINENWRWQRWYREIGALIGAGKIGQVFYYGVHARARDGLGPHPFANQPYFKQMPRLLLFETLVHHLDTARWLLGDIAEVYCRTGRVNSAIAGEDLALILTEHAGGARGVIDGNRATEPDEPGPALETARFEGYNGVIRLTHPGNVLLNGETVFEGHGQPGYRGDSCRAAQQHFVECLATGDQFETEGADYWKKTFAAMEACYRSAAENRPVRVAEILASD
;
A
#
# COMPACT_ATOMS: atom_id res chain seq x y z
N MET A 1 7.04 -2.24 77.88
CA MET A 1 6.02 -1.30 77.37
C MET A 1 5.63 -1.79 75.98
N GLY A 2 4.62 -2.63 75.73
CA GLY A 2 3.34 -2.87 76.40
C GLY A 2 2.20 -2.36 75.49
N GLY A 3 1.78 -3.14 74.48
CA GLY A 3 0.47 -2.96 73.81
C GLY A 3 -0.60 -3.83 74.50
N PRO A 4 -1.80 -4.11 73.93
CA PRO A 4 -2.59 -3.47 72.85
C PRO A 4 -4.10 -3.19 73.23
N ASP A 5 -4.85 -2.44 72.39
CA ASP A 5 -6.33 -2.38 72.08
C ASP A 5 -7.42 -2.46 73.21
N PRO A 6 -8.78 -2.37 72.99
CA PRO A 6 -9.65 -1.78 71.94
C PRO A 6 -10.92 -0.97 72.45
N GLY A 7 -11.60 -0.21 71.55
CA GLY A 7 -13.05 0.20 71.50
C GLY A 7 -13.80 0.81 72.73
N PRO A 8 -15.12 1.16 72.69
CA PRO A 8 -16.09 1.29 71.57
C PRO A 8 -17.07 2.52 71.61
N GLU A 9 -17.85 2.68 70.54
CA GLU A 9 -19.29 3.06 70.38
C GLU A 9 -20.09 4.14 71.19
N LEU A 10 -21.05 4.73 70.43
CA LEU A 10 -22.49 4.99 70.72
C LEU A 10 -23.00 6.44 71.04
N GLN A 11 -23.82 6.96 70.10
CA GLN A 11 -25.17 7.58 70.28
C GLN A 11 -25.31 8.90 71.10
N ARG A 12 -26.28 9.81 70.93
CA ARG A 12 -27.52 10.01 70.14
C ARG A 12 -28.04 11.42 70.47
N ARG A 13 -28.81 12.01 69.53
CA ARG A 13 -30.00 12.89 69.72
C ARG A 13 -29.78 14.24 70.44
N GLY A 14 -30.44 15.33 70.06
CA GLY A 14 -31.49 15.55 69.09
C GLY A 14 -32.16 16.91 69.32
N GLY A 15 -32.61 17.54 68.23
CA GLY A 15 -33.72 18.48 68.11
C GLY A 15 -33.69 19.82 68.84
N VAL A 16 -34.51 20.82 68.50
CA VAL A 16 -35.39 21.10 67.35
C VAL A 16 -35.97 22.50 67.63
N ARG A 17 -36.10 23.35 66.59
CA ARG A 17 -37.05 24.51 66.46
C ARG A 17 -36.83 25.73 67.41
N GLN A 18 -37.19 26.99 67.09
CA GLN A 18 -37.85 27.62 65.94
C GLN A 18 -37.69 29.16 65.98
N SER A 19 -37.40 29.75 64.81
CA SER A 19 -38.04 30.93 64.18
C SER A 19 -37.98 32.38 64.72
N ARG A 20 -37.94 33.28 63.72
CA ARG A 20 -38.16 34.75 63.63
C ARG A 20 -36.89 35.58 63.87
N GLY A 21 -36.44 36.48 62.99
CA GLY A 21 -36.89 36.94 61.67
C GLY A 21 -36.13 38.25 61.33
N GLY A 22 -35.77 38.45 60.05
CA GLY A 22 -35.58 39.78 59.45
C GLY A 22 -34.15 40.34 59.32
N GLY A 23 -33.70 40.49 58.06
CA GLY A 23 -32.95 41.68 57.61
C GLY A 23 -31.51 41.49 57.14
N GLY A 24 -31.25 41.75 55.85
CA GLY A 24 -30.01 42.40 55.42
C GLY A 24 -28.99 41.58 54.61
N ARG A 25 -29.11 41.72 53.28
CA ARG A 25 -28.15 41.51 52.16
C ARG A 25 -26.66 41.64 52.57
N GLY A 26 -25.68 40.92 52.03
CA GLY A 26 -25.63 39.93 50.95
C GLY A 26 -24.17 39.61 50.55
N ARG A 27 -24.03 38.49 49.80
CA ARG A 27 -22.88 37.99 49.00
C ARG A 27 -21.70 37.32 49.73
N ARG A 28 -21.74 35.97 49.74
CA ARG A 28 -20.68 35.08 49.20
C ARG A 28 -21.34 33.78 48.73
N ARG A 29 -20.92 33.21 47.59
CA ARG A 29 -21.12 31.79 47.28
C ARG A 29 -19.91 31.23 46.55
N HIS A 30 -19.35 30.18 47.15
CA HIS A 30 -18.50 29.16 46.54
C HIS A 30 -19.37 27.98 46.05
N CYS A 31 -18.82 27.27 45.05
CA CYS A 31 -18.90 25.84 44.70
C CYS A 31 -20.16 25.02 45.01
N ALA A 32 -20.68 24.30 44.01
CA ALA A 32 -20.45 22.85 43.79
C ALA A 32 -21.50 22.24 42.82
N ASP A 33 -20.99 21.37 41.93
CA ASP A 33 -21.55 20.17 41.26
C ASP A 33 -23.05 20.00 40.98
N SER A 34 -23.38 19.59 39.74
CA SER A 34 -24.29 18.45 39.42
C SER A 34 -24.46 18.22 37.90
N ALA A 35 -24.89 17.00 37.56
CA ALA A 35 -24.71 16.27 36.30
C ALA A 35 -25.80 16.43 35.20
N GLY A 36 -25.39 16.16 33.93
CA GLY A 36 -26.17 15.64 32.78
C GLY A 36 -26.98 16.64 31.92
N PRO A 37 -27.51 16.26 30.72
CA PRO A 37 -26.98 15.46 29.60
C PRO A 37 -26.96 16.25 28.26
N TRP A 38 -26.09 15.91 27.30
CA TRP A 38 -26.02 16.58 25.99
C TRP A 38 -26.98 15.98 24.95
N ARG A 39 -28.01 16.77 24.59
CA ARG A 39 -28.84 16.60 23.38
C ARG A 39 -28.22 17.36 22.20
N GLN A 40 -28.39 16.81 20.99
CA GLN A 40 -28.02 17.41 19.70
C GLN A 40 -28.75 18.74 19.43
N PRO A 41 -28.25 19.58 18.50
CA PRO A 41 -29.11 20.46 17.73
C PRO A 41 -29.03 20.25 16.21
N THR A 42 -30.22 20.40 15.65
CA THR A 42 -30.70 20.29 14.27
C THR A 42 -30.38 21.50 13.39
N ARG A 43 -30.47 21.26 12.07
CA ARG A 43 -30.45 22.22 10.95
C ARG A 43 -31.40 23.42 11.13
N LEU A 44 -30.98 24.57 10.59
CA LEU A 44 -31.89 25.62 10.12
C LEU A 44 -31.56 26.02 8.67
N LEU A 45 -32.58 25.89 7.83
CA LEU A 45 -32.69 26.35 6.44
C LEU A 45 -32.90 27.88 6.40
N ARG A 46 -32.43 28.54 5.34
CA ARG A 46 -32.94 29.83 4.87
C ARG A 46 -33.05 29.81 3.35
N ASP A 47 -34.19 30.30 2.87
CA ASP A 47 -34.55 30.57 1.47
C ASP A 47 -35.16 32.00 1.39
N PRO A 48 -35.55 32.58 0.24
CA PRO A 48 -34.75 33.57 -0.51
C PRO A 48 -35.51 34.89 -0.86
N GLN A 49 -34.81 35.80 -1.56
CA GLN A 49 -35.28 37.00 -2.30
C GLN A 49 -35.66 38.25 -1.42
N GLN A 50 -35.34 39.51 -1.72
CA GLN A 50 -35.16 40.28 -2.97
C GLN A 50 -34.25 41.54 -2.81
N LEU A 51 -33.43 41.82 -3.85
CA LEU A 51 -33.17 43.07 -4.64
C LEU A 51 -32.86 44.42 -3.90
N ARG A 52 -32.02 45.40 -4.31
CA ARG A 52 -31.02 45.80 -5.36
C ARG A 52 -30.58 47.26 -4.98
N PRO A 53 -29.74 48.05 -5.72
CA PRO A 53 -28.62 47.79 -6.65
C PRO A 53 -27.32 48.58 -6.29
N ARG A 54 -26.17 48.21 -6.88
CA ARG A 54 -24.90 48.98 -6.81
C ARG A 54 -24.55 49.64 -8.16
N GLN A 55 -23.97 50.83 -8.06
CA GLN A 55 -23.61 51.77 -9.11
C GLN A 55 -22.50 51.27 -10.05
N ARG A 56 -22.56 51.72 -11.31
CA ARG A 56 -21.58 51.49 -12.38
C ARG A 56 -20.50 52.58 -12.33
N HIS A 57 -19.23 52.21 -12.47
CA HIS A 57 -18.17 53.12 -12.87
C HIS A 57 -17.45 52.63 -14.14
N HIS A 58 -17.12 53.62 -14.95
CA HIS A 58 -16.63 53.57 -16.33
C HIS A 58 -15.16 53.12 -16.45
N LEU A 59 -14.83 52.39 -17.51
CA LEU A 59 -13.46 52.17 -17.98
C LEU A 59 -13.28 52.87 -19.35
N PRO A 60 -12.17 53.62 -19.58
CA PRO A 60 -11.92 54.27 -20.85
C PRO A 60 -11.20 53.37 -21.87
N ARG A 61 -11.39 53.70 -23.15
CA ARG A 61 -10.87 52.99 -24.34
C ARG A 61 -9.65 53.70 -24.95
N ARG A 62 -8.69 52.87 -25.37
CA ARG A 62 -7.69 52.99 -26.48
C ARG A 62 -6.39 53.79 -26.29
N ALA A 63 -5.27 53.11 -26.59
CA ALA A 63 -4.23 53.57 -27.52
C ALA A 63 -3.54 52.36 -28.19
N ARG A 64 -3.23 52.47 -29.50
CA ARG A 64 -2.41 51.53 -30.29
C ARG A 64 -0.92 51.85 -30.07
N PRO A 65 -0.01 50.91 -30.40
CA PRO A 65 1.10 51.32 -31.25
C PRO A 65 1.45 50.34 -32.39
N GLU A 66 1.66 50.98 -33.54
CA GLU A 66 2.69 50.86 -34.58
C GLU A 66 3.43 49.56 -34.93
N ARG A 67 3.69 49.45 -36.24
CA ARG A 67 4.37 48.39 -36.98
C ARG A 67 5.88 48.57 -36.86
N GLY A 68 6.60 47.46 -36.62
CA GLY A 68 8.07 47.37 -36.72
C GLY A 68 8.48 45.94 -37.07
N CYS A 69 9.35 45.82 -38.06
CA CYS A 69 9.76 44.62 -38.79
C CYS A 69 10.66 43.67 -37.97
N CYS A 70 10.52 42.34 -38.14
CA CYS A 70 11.60 41.38 -38.48
C CYS A 70 11.26 39.89 -38.16
N ARG A 71 11.02 39.12 -39.24
CA ARG A 71 11.38 37.71 -39.54
C ARG A 71 11.30 36.60 -38.47
N LEU A 72 10.40 35.63 -38.69
CA LEU A 72 10.54 34.21 -38.33
C LEU A 72 10.04 33.33 -39.51
N PRO A 73 10.78 32.30 -39.98
CA PRO A 73 10.33 31.46 -41.08
C PRO A 73 9.34 30.37 -40.64
N ARG A 74 8.27 30.22 -41.42
CA ARG A 74 7.26 29.15 -41.30
C ARG A 74 7.82 27.84 -41.86
N ILE A 75 7.96 26.82 -41.02
CA ILE A 75 8.06 25.43 -41.47
C ILE A 75 6.65 24.84 -41.45
N VAL A 76 5.90 25.09 -42.52
CA VAL A 76 4.67 24.36 -42.85
C VAL A 76 4.66 24.13 -44.34
N ASP A 77 5.53 23.24 -44.82
CA ASP A 77 5.47 22.72 -46.21
C ASP A 77 6.08 21.32 -46.40
N ALA A 78 6.36 20.56 -45.33
CA ALA A 78 7.02 19.25 -45.42
C ALA A 78 6.12 18.02 -45.17
N VAL A 79 4.80 18.18 -44.96
CA VAL A 79 3.91 17.04 -44.64
C VAL A 79 2.80 16.82 -45.69
N ARG A 80 2.93 17.39 -46.89
CA ARG A 80 1.92 17.25 -47.97
C ARG A 80 2.44 16.67 -49.29
N ARG A 81 3.53 15.90 -49.26
CA ARG A 81 4.08 15.16 -50.43
C ARG A 81 4.58 13.75 -50.13
N GLN A 82 3.86 12.97 -49.32
CA GLN A 82 4.10 11.52 -49.25
C GLN A 82 2.84 10.69 -48.95
N GLN A 83 1.69 11.15 -49.41
CA GLN A 83 0.49 10.33 -49.60
C GLN A 83 0.12 10.40 -51.07
N LEU A 84 0.66 9.44 -51.84
CA LEU A 84 0.18 8.93 -53.15
C LEU A 84 1.26 8.02 -53.74
N ARG A 85 1.52 6.87 -53.09
CA ARG A 85 2.25 5.74 -53.71
C ARG A 85 2.16 4.43 -52.90
N LEU A 86 0.96 4.02 -52.49
CA LEU A 86 0.72 2.65 -52.02
C LEU A 86 -0.70 2.21 -52.41
N GLN A 87 -0.88 1.86 -53.69
CA GLN A 87 -1.98 1.01 -54.15
C GLN A 87 -1.46 0.13 -55.28
N ARG A 88 -0.88 -1.04 -54.96
CA ARG A 88 -0.83 -2.23 -55.83
C ARG A 88 -0.74 -3.51 -54.99
N PRO A 89 -1.56 -4.54 -55.25
CA PRO A 89 -1.49 -5.83 -54.54
C PRO A 89 -0.35 -6.70 -55.10
N PRO A 90 0.20 -7.66 -54.34
CA PRO A 90 1.24 -8.55 -54.85
C PRO A 90 0.65 -9.59 -55.81
N ARG A 91 1.30 -9.71 -56.98
CA ARG A 91 1.04 -10.73 -58.00
C ARG A 91 1.55 -12.09 -57.53
N ARG A 92 0.70 -13.11 -57.71
CA ARG A 92 1.05 -14.54 -57.65
C ARG A 92 2.13 -14.87 -58.70
N GLN A 93 3.18 -15.56 -58.29
CA GLN A 93 4.03 -16.32 -59.20
C GLN A 93 3.85 -17.81 -58.92
N ARG A 94 3.49 -18.53 -59.99
CA ARG A 94 3.50 -19.98 -60.09
C ARG A 94 4.93 -20.44 -60.40
N THR A 95 5.36 -21.51 -59.75
CA THR A 95 6.41 -22.41 -60.24
C THR A 95 5.93 -23.85 -60.03
N GLU A 96 5.52 -24.49 -61.13
CA GLU A 96 5.64 -25.94 -61.37
C GLU A 96 7.10 -26.21 -61.78
N ALA A 97 7.71 -27.40 -61.78
CA ALA A 97 7.61 -28.69 -61.11
C ALA A 97 8.78 -29.52 -61.71
N ALA A 98 9.45 -30.38 -60.91
CA ALA A 98 10.14 -31.62 -61.35
C ALA A 98 10.84 -32.23 -60.12
N LEU A 99 10.30 -33.29 -59.52
CA LEU A 99 10.58 -34.73 -59.76
C LEU A 99 11.85 -35.23 -59.04
N GLY A 100 11.63 -36.14 -58.09
CA GLY A 100 12.67 -36.94 -57.43
C GLY A 100 12.06 -37.89 -56.39
N LEU A 101 11.97 -39.16 -56.76
CA LEU A 101 11.34 -40.28 -56.06
C LEU A 101 12.00 -40.66 -54.73
N GLY A 102 11.24 -41.28 -53.80
CA GLY A 102 11.84 -42.12 -52.75
C GLY A 102 11.00 -42.44 -51.51
N ALA A 103 10.31 -43.58 -51.56
CA ALA A 103 10.05 -44.54 -50.47
C ALA A 103 9.12 -44.20 -49.27
N VAL A 104 7.97 -44.88 -49.35
CA VAL A 104 7.05 -45.44 -48.34
C VAL A 104 7.69 -45.87 -47.00
N GLY A 105 6.98 -45.61 -45.88
CA GLY A 105 7.29 -46.20 -44.57
C GLY A 105 6.30 -45.86 -43.44
N GLN A 106 5.19 -46.61 -43.39
CA GLN A 106 4.33 -47.00 -42.25
C GLN A 106 3.99 -46.04 -41.08
N LEU A 107 2.67 -45.89 -40.92
CA LEU A 107 1.94 -45.39 -39.76
C LEU A 107 2.06 -46.34 -38.56
N ASP A 108 2.52 -45.83 -37.42
CA ASP A 108 2.42 -46.55 -36.14
C ASP A 108 1.18 -46.17 -35.33
N ARG A 109 0.50 -47.23 -34.91
CA ARG A 109 -0.80 -47.25 -34.24
C ARG A 109 -0.66 -47.04 -32.73
N VAL A 110 -1.55 -46.21 -32.21
CA VAL A 110 -1.90 -46.11 -30.79
C VAL A 110 -2.40 -47.47 -30.23
N PRO A 111 -1.92 -47.96 -29.08
CA PRO A 111 -2.53 -49.11 -28.42
C PRO A 111 -3.63 -48.67 -27.44
N ARG A 112 -4.85 -49.13 -27.70
CA ARG A 112 -5.93 -49.24 -26.71
C ARG A 112 -5.62 -50.39 -25.74
N ARG A 113 -5.72 -50.16 -24.43
CA ARG A 113 -5.88 -51.23 -23.43
C ARG A 113 -7.23 -51.07 -22.71
N ARG A 114 -8.00 -52.15 -22.66
CA ARG A 114 -9.23 -52.34 -21.88
C ARG A 114 -8.96 -53.33 -20.73
N PRO A 115 -9.84 -53.38 -19.71
CA PRO A 115 -9.47 -53.69 -18.33
C PRO A 115 -9.65 -55.18 -17.98
N GLY A 116 -8.94 -55.64 -16.94
CA GLY A 116 -9.12 -56.99 -16.40
C GLY A 116 -8.51 -57.21 -15.02
N ALA A 117 -9.33 -57.79 -14.16
CA ALA A 117 -9.02 -58.62 -12.99
C ALA A 117 -8.67 -57.92 -11.65
N GLU A 118 -9.72 -57.79 -10.85
CA GLU A 118 -9.74 -57.61 -9.41
C GLU A 118 -8.84 -58.61 -8.67
N ARG A 119 -8.02 -58.13 -7.73
CA ARG A 119 -7.51 -58.93 -6.60
C ARG A 119 -8.05 -58.35 -5.30
N ARG A 120 -8.95 -59.10 -4.68
CA ARG A 120 -9.42 -58.89 -3.31
C ARG A 120 -8.25 -59.03 -2.33
N ALA A 121 -7.81 -57.92 -1.74
CA ALA A 121 -7.00 -57.92 -0.54
C ALA A 121 -7.93 -57.87 0.68
N ARG A 122 -7.70 -58.79 1.62
CA ARG A 122 -8.45 -58.97 2.86
C ARG A 122 -8.31 -57.73 3.75
N LEU A 123 -9.42 -57.10 4.11
CA LEU A 123 -9.49 -56.09 5.17
C LEU A 123 -9.42 -56.81 6.52
N GLY A 124 -8.26 -56.71 7.18
CA GLY A 124 -8.14 -56.99 8.61
C GLY A 124 -8.76 -55.85 9.40
N ALA A 125 -9.58 -56.19 10.39
CA ALA A 125 -10.16 -55.26 11.35
C ALA A 125 -9.05 -54.62 12.20
N GLY A 126 -8.61 -53.43 11.81
CA GLY A 126 -7.74 -52.56 12.59
C GLY A 126 -8.55 -51.40 13.15
N ALA A 127 -8.48 -51.21 14.47
CA ALA A 127 -9.20 -50.20 15.22
C ALA A 127 -9.13 -48.81 14.58
N LEU A 128 -10.29 -48.20 14.35
CA LEU A 128 -10.42 -46.79 13.99
C LEU A 128 -9.97 -45.93 15.18
N SER A 129 -8.67 -45.63 15.24
CA SER A 129 -8.19 -44.48 16.01
C SER A 129 -8.86 -43.25 15.41
N ARG A 130 -9.75 -42.62 16.18
CA ARG A 130 -10.33 -41.32 15.85
C ARG A 130 -9.19 -40.39 15.44
N GLY A 131 -9.14 -40.03 14.17
CA GLY A 131 -8.14 -39.11 13.65
C GLY A 131 -8.21 -37.82 14.46
N CYS A 132 -7.15 -37.54 15.23
CA CYS A 132 -6.92 -36.21 15.74
C CYS A 132 -6.85 -35.31 14.52
N VAL A 133 -7.86 -34.46 14.34
CA VAL A 133 -7.80 -33.37 13.36
C VAL A 133 -6.58 -32.56 13.77
N ASN A 134 -5.52 -32.62 12.97
CA ASN A 134 -4.30 -31.86 13.21
C ASN A 134 -4.66 -30.40 12.95
N LEU A 135 -5.19 -29.72 13.97
CA LEU A 135 -5.53 -28.31 13.86
C LEU A 135 -4.23 -27.56 13.55
N PRO A 136 -4.21 -26.72 12.50
CA PRO A 136 -2.99 -25.99 12.15
C PRO A 136 -2.52 -25.18 13.36
N ARG A 137 -1.25 -25.34 13.70
CA ARG A 137 -0.60 -24.64 14.81
C ARG A 137 -0.75 -23.13 14.61
N VAL A 138 -1.31 -22.42 15.59
CA VAL A 138 -1.37 -20.96 15.60
C VAL A 138 0.05 -20.41 15.79
N LEU A 139 0.53 -19.61 14.83
CA LEU A 139 1.87 -19.01 14.88
C LEU A 139 1.90 -17.86 15.90
N LYS A 140 2.92 -17.87 16.76
CA LYS A 140 3.12 -16.81 17.76
C LYS A 140 4.06 -15.74 17.20
N GLY A 141 3.54 -14.58 16.84
CA GLY A 141 4.34 -13.45 16.35
C GLY A 141 4.66 -12.42 17.45
N VAL A 142 5.55 -11.49 17.11
CA VAL A 142 5.76 -10.23 17.84
C VAL A 142 5.85 -9.07 16.85
N LEU A 143 5.48 -7.88 17.29
CA LEU A 143 5.55 -6.66 16.48
C LEU A 143 6.54 -5.64 17.06
N ILE A 144 7.43 -5.10 16.24
CA ILE A 144 8.38 -4.05 16.62
C ILE A 144 7.99 -2.76 15.90
N GLY A 145 7.64 -1.72 16.64
CA GLY A 145 7.22 -0.41 16.14
C GLY A 145 5.76 -0.09 16.45
N CYS A 146 5.50 0.59 17.55
CA CYS A 146 4.15 0.93 18.03
C CYS A 146 3.65 2.29 17.50
N GLY A 147 4.04 2.64 16.26
CA GLY A 147 3.62 3.87 15.60
C GLY A 147 2.23 3.77 14.95
N PHE A 148 1.90 4.80 14.15
CA PHE A 148 0.63 4.87 13.40
C PHE A 148 0.37 3.59 12.57
N PHE A 149 1.36 3.14 11.81
CA PHE A 149 1.19 1.98 10.94
C PHE A 149 1.29 0.64 11.69
N GLY A 150 2.09 0.55 12.75
CA GLY A 150 2.12 -0.63 13.62
C GLY A 150 0.77 -0.93 14.27
N ARG A 151 0.01 0.12 14.63
CA ARG A 151 -1.38 -0.05 15.08
C ARG A 151 -2.27 -0.68 14.01
N ILE A 152 -2.19 -0.17 12.77
CA ILE A 152 -2.98 -0.71 11.63
C ILE A 152 -2.64 -2.18 11.37
N GLN A 153 -1.35 -2.53 11.41
CA GLN A 153 -0.93 -3.92 11.27
C GLN A 153 -1.42 -4.80 12.41
N LEU A 154 -1.38 -4.32 13.66
CA LEU A 154 -1.85 -5.10 14.80
C LEU A 154 -3.37 -5.33 14.76
N GLU A 155 -4.15 -4.33 14.31
CA GLU A 155 -5.59 -4.47 14.02
C GLU A 155 -5.88 -5.52 12.95
N ALA A 156 -5.00 -5.65 11.96
CA ALA A 156 -5.11 -6.69 10.94
C ALA A 156 -4.73 -8.08 11.48
N TRP A 157 -3.69 -8.18 12.31
CA TRP A 157 -3.29 -9.43 12.97
C TRP A 157 -4.38 -10.01 13.87
N GLN A 158 -5.16 -9.18 14.58
CA GLN A 158 -6.29 -9.64 15.41
C GLN A 158 -7.37 -10.37 14.60
N ARG A 159 -7.38 -10.25 13.27
CA ARG A 159 -8.36 -10.87 12.38
C ARG A 159 -7.80 -12.07 11.60
N ILE A 160 -6.60 -12.56 11.95
CA ILE A 160 -5.96 -13.72 11.33
C ILE A 160 -5.95 -14.88 12.33
N PRO A 161 -6.84 -15.89 12.22
CA PRO A 161 -6.97 -16.95 13.22
C PRO A 161 -5.74 -17.87 13.30
N GLN A 162 -4.91 -17.91 12.26
CA GLN A 162 -3.70 -18.74 12.19
C GLN A 162 -2.48 -18.10 12.86
N ALA A 163 -2.59 -16.86 13.35
CA ALA A 163 -1.50 -16.16 14.02
C ALA A 163 -1.98 -15.33 15.22
N HIS A 164 -1.12 -15.16 16.21
CA HIS A 164 -1.37 -14.31 17.36
C HIS A 164 -0.10 -13.53 17.71
N ILE A 165 -0.22 -12.22 17.85
CA ILE A 165 0.87 -11.35 18.31
C ILE A 165 0.92 -11.38 19.84
N ALA A 166 1.98 -11.95 20.40
CA ALA A 166 2.13 -12.12 21.85
C ALA A 166 2.66 -10.86 22.55
N ALA A 167 3.46 -10.06 21.83
CA ALA A 167 4.13 -8.90 22.38
C ALA A 167 4.36 -7.83 21.33
N VAL A 168 4.48 -6.59 21.80
CA VAL A 168 4.82 -5.41 21.01
C VAL A 168 6.05 -4.72 21.60
N CYS A 169 6.87 -4.10 20.77
CA CYS A 169 8.05 -3.37 21.20
C CYS A 169 8.14 -1.98 20.58
N ASP A 170 8.42 -0.96 21.39
CA ASP A 170 8.80 0.37 20.91
C ASP A 170 9.85 0.99 21.85
N LEU A 171 10.78 1.78 21.30
CA LEU A 171 11.77 2.49 22.11
C LEU A 171 11.12 3.51 23.05
N ASP A 172 9.93 4.01 22.68
CA ASP A 172 9.08 4.86 23.51
C ASP A 172 8.19 3.96 24.40
N PRO A 173 8.46 3.87 25.72
CA PRO A 173 7.72 2.98 26.60
C PRO A 173 6.22 3.30 26.66
N ASN A 174 5.83 4.57 26.46
CA ASN A 174 4.43 4.97 26.49
C ASN A 174 3.68 4.38 25.29
N LYS A 175 4.27 4.46 24.08
CA LYS A 175 3.65 3.86 22.88
C LYS A 175 3.55 2.34 22.99
N ALA A 176 4.58 1.69 23.51
CA ALA A 176 4.55 0.25 23.76
C ALA A 176 3.43 -0.12 24.74
N HIS A 177 3.32 0.61 25.85
CA HIS A 177 2.29 0.38 26.86
C HIS A 177 0.87 0.65 26.34
N ASP A 178 0.64 1.77 25.66
CA ASP A 178 -0.68 2.14 25.12
C ASP A 178 -1.18 1.13 24.09
N MET A 179 -0.28 0.68 23.21
CA MET A 179 -0.59 -0.36 22.23
C MET A 179 -0.84 -1.71 22.93
N ALA A 180 0.04 -2.11 23.86
CA ALA A 180 -0.12 -3.33 24.64
C ALA A 180 -1.46 -3.40 25.38
N LEU A 181 -1.88 -2.30 26.01
CA LEU A 181 -3.16 -2.19 26.70
C LEU A 181 -4.34 -2.29 25.72
N SER A 182 -4.27 -1.59 24.58
CA SER A 182 -5.34 -1.58 23.57
C SER A 182 -5.60 -2.98 22.99
N PHE A 183 -4.54 -3.77 22.79
CA PHE A 183 -4.60 -5.06 22.09
C PHE A 183 -4.41 -6.28 23.01
N LYS A 184 -4.23 -6.06 24.33
CA LYS A 184 -4.03 -7.09 25.36
C LYS A 184 -2.82 -8.01 25.06
N VAL A 185 -1.69 -7.39 24.73
CA VAL A 185 -0.41 -8.05 24.44
C VAL A 185 0.68 -7.56 25.40
N GLN A 186 1.84 -8.20 25.44
CA GLN A 186 2.92 -7.79 26.37
C GLN A 186 3.74 -6.61 25.82
N PRO A 187 3.98 -5.55 26.61
CA PRO A 187 4.83 -4.43 26.18
C PRO A 187 6.32 -4.71 26.42
N TYR A 188 7.14 -4.34 25.45
CA TYR A 188 8.60 -4.33 25.54
C TYR A 188 9.16 -3.00 25.03
N HIS A 189 10.37 -2.67 25.48
CA HIS A 189 11.12 -1.50 25.02
C HIS A 189 12.54 -1.85 24.55
N ASN A 190 12.85 -3.15 24.50
CA ASN A 190 14.10 -3.68 23.97
C ASN A 190 13.76 -4.88 23.08
N PRO A 191 14.04 -4.81 21.77
CA PRO A 191 13.66 -5.86 20.84
C PRO A 191 14.40 -7.16 21.13
N ARG A 192 15.69 -7.13 21.52
CA ARG A 192 16.46 -8.34 21.85
C ARG A 192 15.82 -9.09 23.02
N LYS A 193 15.52 -8.35 24.11
CA LYS A 193 14.86 -8.91 25.29
C LYS A 193 13.50 -9.54 24.94
N MET A 194 12.69 -8.85 24.12
CA MET A 194 11.41 -9.39 23.65
C MET A 194 11.59 -10.69 22.88
N LEU A 195 12.51 -10.72 21.92
CA LEU A 195 12.76 -11.91 21.10
C LEU A 195 13.26 -13.09 21.94
N ASP A 196 14.11 -12.85 22.94
CA ASP A 196 14.70 -13.87 23.80
C ASP A 196 13.70 -14.45 24.83
N GLU A 197 12.83 -13.61 25.39
CA GLU A 197 11.82 -14.03 26.37
C GLU A 197 10.60 -14.66 25.71
N ILE A 198 10.06 -14.02 24.67
CA ILE A 198 8.83 -14.48 24.01
C ILE A 198 9.10 -15.72 23.17
N LYS A 199 10.28 -15.83 22.55
CA LYS A 199 10.64 -16.89 21.59
C LYS A 199 9.53 -17.08 20.54
N PRO A 200 9.29 -16.06 19.70
CA PRO A 200 8.24 -16.09 18.70
C PRO A 200 8.58 -17.03 17.54
N ASP A 201 7.57 -17.34 16.73
CA ASP A 201 7.67 -18.06 15.47
C ASP A 201 7.98 -17.12 14.29
N PHE A 202 7.69 -15.81 14.41
CA PHE A 202 8.02 -14.78 13.41
C PHE A 202 8.05 -13.38 14.03
N VAL A 203 8.57 -12.39 13.30
CA VAL A 203 8.56 -10.98 13.68
C VAL A 203 7.97 -10.09 12.58
N ASP A 204 7.11 -9.14 12.97
CA ASP A 204 6.63 -8.03 12.14
C ASP A 204 7.36 -6.75 12.54
N ILE A 205 8.15 -6.18 11.63
CA ILE A 205 8.95 -4.98 11.85
C ILE A 205 8.27 -3.80 11.16
N ALA A 206 7.73 -2.88 11.95
CA ALA A 206 6.92 -1.75 11.54
C ALA A 206 7.47 -0.39 11.97
N THR A 207 8.80 -0.33 12.09
CA THR A 207 9.56 0.86 12.44
C THR A 207 9.89 1.69 11.20
N ARG A 208 10.78 2.68 11.35
CA ARG A 208 11.28 3.50 10.24
C ARG A 208 12.45 2.80 9.55
N PRO A 209 12.71 3.07 8.25
CA PRO A 209 13.78 2.45 7.48
C PRO A 209 15.17 2.49 8.12
N SER A 210 15.51 3.59 8.82
CA SER A 210 16.79 3.75 9.54
C SER A 210 17.10 2.66 10.58
N THR A 211 16.08 1.90 11.00
CA THR A 211 16.23 0.84 12.01
C THR A 211 16.17 -0.58 11.42
N HIS A 212 15.80 -0.72 10.14
CA HIS A 212 15.50 -2.02 9.55
C HIS A 212 16.71 -2.94 9.51
N VAL A 213 17.90 -2.43 9.15
CA VAL A 213 19.13 -3.22 9.05
C VAL A 213 19.44 -3.96 10.35
N GLU A 214 19.43 -3.25 11.47
CA GLU A 214 19.75 -3.84 12.77
C GLU A 214 18.64 -4.77 13.25
N LEU A 215 17.37 -4.40 13.10
CA LEU A 215 16.25 -5.25 13.54
C LEU A 215 16.16 -6.55 12.73
N VAL A 216 16.38 -6.49 11.42
CA VAL A 216 16.47 -7.68 10.56
C VAL A 216 17.64 -8.55 10.99
N ARG A 217 18.82 -7.97 11.25
CA ARG A 217 19.98 -8.71 11.74
C ARG A 217 19.67 -9.45 13.04
N GLU A 218 19.04 -8.79 14.01
CA GLU A 218 18.68 -9.43 15.29
C GLU A 218 17.67 -10.58 15.14
N ALA A 219 16.71 -10.46 14.23
CA ALA A 219 15.75 -11.52 13.92
C ALA A 219 16.42 -12.68 13.15
N ALA A 220 17.26 -12.37 12.17
CA ALA A 220 17.99 -13.34 11.37
C ALA A 220 18.97 -14.18 12.20
N LEU A 221 19.66 -13.57 13.17
CA LEU A 221 20.52 -14.30 14.13
C LEU A 221 19.76 -15.32 14.99
N ARG A 222 18.43 -15.18 15.09
CA ARG A 222 17.55 -16.08 15.85
C ARG A 222 16.76 -17.03 14.94
N GLY A 223 17.02 -17.04 13.64
CA GLY A 223 16.34 -17.91 12.69
C GLY A 223 14.86 -17.57 12.46
N LEU A 224 14.45 -16.33 12.75
CA LEU A 224 13.04 -15.93 12.68
C LEU A 224 12.65 -15.45 11.27
N PRO A 225 11.55 -15.96 10.69
CA PRO A 225 10.90 -15.33 9.54
C PRO A 225 10.47 -13.89 9.84
N ILE A 226 10.57 -13.03 8.84
CA ILE A 226 10.44 -11.58 8.98
C ILE A 226 9.39 -11.05 8.00
N LEU A 227 8.40 -10.32 8.52
CA LEU A 227 7.59 -9.38 7.75
C LEU A 227 8.15 -7.98 8.01
N LEU A 228 8.68 -7.31 6.98
CA LEU A 228 9.38 -6.03 7.12
C LEU A 228 8.60 -4.92 6.42
N GLN A 229 8.27 -3.85 7.13
CA GLN A 229 7.65 -2.68 6.53
C GLN A 229 8.51 -2.07 5.42
N LYS A 230 7.83 -1.57 4.39
CA LYS A 230 8.42 -0.65 3.41
C LYS A 230 8.60 0.75 4.03
N PRO A 231 9.51 1.58 3.48
CA PRO A 231 10.51 1.26 2.47
C PRO A 231 11.56 0.27 2.99
N LEU A 232 12.10 -0.58 2.11
CA LEU A 232 13.04 -1.64 2.48
C LEU A 232 14.21 -1.12 3.35
N ALA A 233 14.88 -0.08 2.88
CA ALA A 233 15.94 0.64 3.60
C ALA A 233 16.08 2.09 3.07
N GLU A 234 16.88 2.92 3.74
CA GLU A 234 17.14 4.32 3.32
C GLU A 234 18.02 4.42 2.07
N SER A 235 18.86 3.41 1.84
CA SER A 235 19.80 3.34 0.73
C SER A 235 19.86 1.97 0.07
N TRP A 236 20.32 1.94 -1.18
CA TRP A 236 20.58 0.72 -1.94
C TRP A 236 21.51 -0.26 -1.20
N LYS A 237 22.60 0.26 -0.60
CA LYS A 237 23.58 -0.55 0.14
C LYS A 237 22.98 -1.17 1.40
N GLU A 238 22.13 -0.45 2.11
CA GLU A 238 21.45 -0.98 3.30
C GLU A 238 20.36 -1.99 2.94
N ALA A 239 19.63 -1.77 1.84
CA ALA A 239 18.68 -2.73 1.31
C ALA A 239 19.36 -4.07 0.98
N ARG A 240 20.55 -4.01 0.36
CA ARG A 240 21.40 -5.19 0.13
C ARG A 240 21.79 -5.88 1.44
N ARG A 241 22.27 -5.14 2.44
CA ARG A 241 22.61 -5.71 3.76
C ARG A 241 21.43 -6.45 4.39
N ILE A 242 20.21 -5.92 4.30
CA ILE A 242 18.99 -6.58 4.80
C ILE A 242 18.77 -7.93 4.12
N VAL A 243 18.84 -7.96 2.79
CA VAL A 243 18.66 -9.19 2.00
C VAL A 243 19.77 -10.19 2.29
N ASP A 244 21.02 -9.73 2.39
CA ASP A 244 22.19 -10.57 2.68
C ASP A 244 22.11 -11.19 4.08
N PHE A 245 21.64 -10.44 5.10
CA PHE A 245 21.40 -11.00 6.43
C PHE A 245 20.32 -12.07 6.41
N ALA A 246 19.23 -11.85 5.69
CA ALA A 246 18.16 -12.84 5.58
C ALA A 246 18.66 -14.12 4.90
N ALA A 247 19.33 -13.98 3.75
CA ALA A 247 19.87 -15.09 2.97
C ALA A 247 20.97 -15.86 3.72
N GLY A 248 21.91 -15.14 4.36
CA GLY A 248 23.03 -15.74 5.09
C GLY A 248 22.60 -16.55 6.32
N SER A 249 21.47 -16.19 6.94
CA SER A 249 20.87 -16.94 8.04
C SER A 249 19.81 -17.96 7.60
N GLY A 250 19.51 -18.05 6.30
CA GLY A 250 18.45 -18.93 5.78
C GLY A 250 17.04 -18.54 6.25
N VAL A 251 16.83 -17.30 6.69
CA VAL A 251 15.52 -16.83 7.15
C VAL A 251 14.71 -16.25 6.01
N ARG A 252 13.40 -16.45 6.08
CA ARG A 252 12.46 -15.94 5.09
C ARG A 252 12.13 -14.48 5.35
N LEU A 253 12.15 -13.65 4.32
CA LEU A 253 11.93 -12.21 4.43
C LEU A 253 10.85 -11.77 3.44
N MET A 254 9.71 -11.33 3.95
CA MET A 254 8.67 -10.69 3.14
C MET A 254 8.70 -9.18 3.37
N ILE A 255 8.66 -8.40 2.30
CA ILE A 255 8.46 -6.96 2.39
C ILE A 255 6.97 -6.67 2.41
N ASN A 256 6.51 -5.94 3.42
CA ASN A 256 5.11 -5.56 3.55
C ASN A 256 4.78 -4.37 2.63
N GLU A 257 4.83 -4.64 1.33
CA GLU A 257 4.38 -3.74 0.26
C GLU A 257 2.92 -4.05 -0.06
N ASN A 258 2.04 -3.66 0.85
CA ASN A 258 0.67 -4.15 0.88
C ASN A 258 -0.24 -3.67 -0.27
N TRP A 259 0.17 -2.72 -1.12
CA TRP A 259 -0.74 -2.11 -2.09
C TRP A 259 -1.25 -3.07 -3.16
N ARG A 260 -0.44 -4.00 -3.63
CA ARG A 260 -0.91 -5.04 -4.55
C ARG A 260 -2.01 -5.93 -3.94
N TRP A 261 -2.15 -5.97 -2.62
CA TRP A 261 -3.23 -6.68 -1.90
C TRP A 261 -4.50 -5.85 -1.69
N GLN A 262 -4.54 -4.59 -2.12
CA GLN A 262 -5.80 -3.84 -2.14
C GLN A 262 -6.81 -4.56 -3.05
N ARG A 263 -8.05 -4.69 -2.56
CA ARG A 263 -9.08 -5.51 -3.22
C ARG A 263 -9.31 -5.13 -4.69
N TRP A 264 -9.28 -3.83 -5.01
CA TRP A 264 -9.42 -3.35 -6.39
C TRP A 264 -8.24 -3.75 -7.28
N TYR A 265 -7.01 -3.74 -6.78
CA TYR A 265 -5.86 -4.22 -7.56
C TYR A 265 -5.88 -5.73 -7.75
N ARG A 266 -6.36 -6.50 -6.75
CA ARG A 266 -6.58 -7.94 -6.91
C ARG A 266 -7.63 -8.24 -7.99
N GLU A 267 -8.70 -7.45 -8.05
CA GLU A 267 -9.70 -7.55 -9.13
C GLU A 267 -9.10 -7.19 -10.50
N ILE A 268 -8.38 -6.06 -10.60
CA ILE A 268 -7.71 -5.66 -11.84
C ILE A 268 -6.76 -6.76 -12.33
N GLY A 269 -5.96 -7.34 -11.42
CA GLY A 269 -5.07 -8.46 -11.73
C GLY A 269 -5.82 -9.71 -12.21
N ALA A 270 -6.94 -10.04 -11.59
CA ALA A 270 -7.79 -11.17 -12.03
C ALA A 270 -8.36 -10.94 -13.44
N LEU A 271 -8.81 -9.73 -13.75
CA LEU A 271 -9.33 -9.37 -15.09
C LEU A 271 -8.24 -9.41 -16.17
N ILE A 272 -7.05 -8.89 -15.86
CA ILE A 272 -5.89 -8.94 -16.76
C ILE A 272 -5.45 -10.39 -16.98
N GLY A 273 -5.30 -11.18 -15.90
CA GLY A 273 -4.93 -12.59 -15.96
C GLY A 273 -5.94 -13.46 -16.73
N ALA A 274 -7.22 -13.11 -16.66
CA ALA A 274 -8.29 -13.75 -17.44
C ALA A 274 -8.36 -13.26 -18.91
N GLY A 275 -7.47 -12.36 -19.34
CA GLY A 275 -7.39 -11.86 -20.71
C GLY A 275 -8.55 -10.94 -21.13
N LYS A 276 -9.29 -10.36 -20.17
CA LYS A 276 -10.52 -9.60 -20.46
C LYS A 276 -10.31 -8.37 -21.33
N ILE A 277 -9.10 -7.81 -21.34
CA ILE A 277 -8.71 -6.68 -22.19
C ILE A 277 -7.60 -7.03 -23.18
N GLY A 278 -7.27 -8.32 -23.37
CA GLY A 278 -6.10 -8.74 -24.15
C GLY A 278 -4.78 -8.32 -23.50
N GLN A 279 -3.70 -8.28 -24.29
CA GLN A 279 -2.40 -7.79 -23.80
C GLN A 279 -2.50 -6.29 -23.53
N VAL A 280 -2.10 -5.87 -22.32
CA VAL A 280 -2.03 -4.46 -21.92
C VAL A 280 -0.82 -3.82 -22.59
N PHE A 281 -1.04 -2.72 -23.31
CA PHE A 281 0.04 -1.95 -23.97
C PHE A 281 0.27 -0.60 -23.29
N TYR A 282 -0.72 -0.08 -22.55
CA TYR A 282 -0.60 1.20 -21.86
C TYR A 282 -1.27 1.19 -20.49
N TYR A 283 -0.70 1.92 -19.53
CA TYR A 283 -1.39 2.29 -18.31
C TYR A 283 -1.08 3.73 -17.87
N GLY A 284 -2.04 4.33 -17.16
CA GLY A 284 -1.90 5.63 -16.53
C GLY A 284 -2.36 5.57 -15.08
N VAL A 285 -1.58 6.15 -14.18
CA VAL A 285 -1.89 6.29 -12.75
C VAL A 285 -1.82 7.76 -12.38
N HIS A 286 -2.86 8.24 -11.70
CA HIS A 286 -2.94 9.62 -11.21
C HIS A 286 -3.20 9.60 -9.69
N ALA A 287 -2.14 9.84 -8.92
CA ALA A 287 -2.09 9.71 -7.47
C ALA A 287 -2.15 11.08 -6.77
N ARG A 288 -3.14 11.28 -5.90
CA ARG A 288 -3.42 12.56 -5.21
C ARG A 288 -3.80 12.32 -3.75
N ALA A 289 -3.12 12.98 -2.80
CA ALA A 289 -3.26 12.65 -1.38
C ALA A 289 -3.62 13.82 -0.44
N ARG A 290 -3.63 15.08 -0.91
CA ARG A 290 -3.84 16.35 -0.15
C ARG A 290 -2.96 16.62 1.08
N ASP A 291 -2.43 15.59 1.72
CA ASP A 291 -1.80 15.69 3.03
C ASP A 291 -0.41 16.32 3.01
N GLY A 292 0.10 16.69 1.83
CA GLY A 292 1.40 17.31 1.62
C GLY A 292 1.41 18.83 1.55
N LEU A 293 0.25 19.52 1.50
CA LEU A 293 0.20 21.00 1.36
C LEU A 293 0.05 21.72 2.71
N GLY A 294 0.60 22.94 2.81
CA GLY A 294 0.43 23.85 3.95
C GLY A 294 1.58 23.80 4.97
N PRO A 295 1.47 24.54 6.09
CA PRO A 295 2.54 24.64 7.09
C PRO A 295 2.66 23.40 8.00
N HIS A 296 1.59 22.59 8.09
CA HIS A 296 1.54 21.40 8.93
C HIS A 296 1.12 20.14 8.15
N PRO A 297 1.85 19.73 7.09
CA PRO A 297 1.52 18.55 6.31
C PRO A 297 1.76 17.27 7.13
N PHE A 298 1.20 16.15 6.66
CA PHE A 298 1.42 14.80 7.19
C PHE A 298 1.11 14.64 8.69
N ALA A 299 -0.07 15.07 9.13
CA ALA A 299 -0.47 15.02 10.55
C ALA A 299 -0.26 13.64 11.22
N ASN A 300 -0.57 12.56 10.51
CA ASN A 300 -0.42 11.19 11.01
C ASN A 300 1.04 10.70 11.01
N GLN A 301 1.90 11.28 10.17
CA GLN A 301 3.30 10.88 10.00
C GLN A 301 4.21 12.11 9.88
N PRO A 302 4.39 12.91 10.97
CA PRO A 302 5.07 14.20 10.89
C PRO A 302 6.53 14.13 10.43
N TYR A 303 7.19 12.98 10.59
CA TYR A 303 8.58 12.78 10.16
C TYR A 303 8.76 12.88 8.63
N PHE A 304 7.70 12.67 7.84
CA PHE A 304 7.71 12.85 6.38
C PHE A 304 8.21 14.24 5.95
N LYS A 305 7.98 15.27 6.78
CA LYS A 305 8.46 16.63 6.50
C LYS A 305 9.97 16.72 6.36
N GLN A 306 10.71 15.89 7.08
CA GLN A 306 12.16 15.97 7.20
C GLN A 306 12.87 14.98 6.26
N MET A 307 12.12 14.13 5.57
CA MET A 307 12.70 13.13 4.67
C MET A 307 13.22 13.80 3.40
N PRO A 308 14.51 13.61 3.04
CA PRO A 308 15.08 14.19 1.82
C PRO A 308 14.56 13.51 0.54
N ARG A 309 14.09 12.27 0.68
CA ARG A 309 13.43 11.44 -0.35
C ARG A 309 12.03 11.16 0.14
N LEU A 310 10.98 11.59 -0.57
CA LEU A 310 9.62 11.53 -0.04
C LEU A 310 8.61 10.87 -0.99
N LEU A 311 8.09 11.55 -2.00
CA LEU A 311 6.98 11.02 -2.80
C LEU A 311 7.34 9.71 -3.49
N LEU A 312 8.48 9.64 -4.17
CA LEU A 312 8.91 8.41 -4.84
C LEU A 312 9.16 7.30 -3.81
N PHE A 313 9.92 7.62 -2.77
CA PHE A 313 10.38 6.68 -1.76
C PHE A 313 9.26 6.12 -0.87
N GLU A 314 8.33 6.96 -0.43
CA GLU A 314 7.26 6.56 0.50
C GLU A 314 5.94 6.20 -0.19
N THR A 315 5.67 6.74 -1.37
CA THR A 315 4.33 6.65 -1.98
C THR A 315 4.33 5.97 -3.34
N LEU A 316 5.18 6.40 -4.27
CA LEU A 316 5.14 5.86 -5.63
C LEU A 316 5.84 4.51 -5.77
N VAL A 317 6.66 4.11 -4.79
CA VAL A 317 7.17 2.73 -4.69
C VAL A 317 6.03 1.70 -4.73
N HIS A 318 4.89 1.97 -4.08
CA HIS A 318 3.69 1.14 -4.14
C HIS A 318 3.14 0.98 -5.55
N HIS A 319 3.16 2.07 -6.33
CA HIS A 319 2.62 2.11 -7.67
C HIS A 319 3.58 1.42 -8.67
N LEU A 320 4.89 1.59 -8.48
CA LEU A 320 5.92 0.86 -9.21
C LEU A 320 5.79 -0.64 -8.95
N ASP A 321 5.60 -1.03 -7.68
CA ASP A 321 5.40 -2.41 -7.27
C ASP A 321 4.13 -3.02 -7.89
N THR A 322 3.00 -2.33 -7.76
CA THR A 322 1.71 -2.80 -8.25
C THR A 322 1.69 -2.88 -9.78
N ALA A 323 2.26 -1.89 -10.48
CA ALA A 323 2.40 -1.94 -11.93
C ALA A 323 3.27 -3.12 -12.37
N ARG A 324 4.39 -3.38 -11.66
CA ARG A 324 5.22 -4.55 -11.92
C ARG A 324 4.49 -5.87 -11.70
N TRP A 325 3.74 -5.98 -10.61
CA TRP A 325 2.98 -7.17 -10.29
C TRP A 325 1.90 -7.46 -11.35
N LEU A 326 1.22 -6.42 -11.84
CA LEU A 326 0.17 -6.55 -12.86
C LEU A 326 0.73 -6.83 -14.28
N LEU A 327 1.84 -6.20 -14.65
CA LEU A 327 2.28 -6.09 -16.05
C LEU A 327 3.67 -6.69 -16.32
N GLY A 328 4.31 -7.27 -15.31
CA GLY A 328 5.68 -7.77 -15.38
C GLY A 328 6.74 -6.71 -15.08
N ASP A 329 8.00 -7.11 -15.07
CA ASP A 329 9.10 -6.24 -14.60
C ASP A 329 9.29 -4.97 -15.44
N ILE A 330 9.60 -3.86 -14.75
CA ILE A 330 9.97 -2.58 -15.38
C ILE A 330 11.42 -2.69 -15.84
N ALA A 331 11.67 -2.44 -17.12
CA ALA A 331 12.99 -2.50 -17.73
C ALA A 331 13.69 -1.13 -17.73
N GLU A 332 12.94 -0.06 -17.99
CA GLU A 332 13.45 1.31 -18.10
C GLU A 332 12.47 2.32 -17.51
N VAL A 333 13.02 3.40 -16.94
CA VAL A 333 12.24 4.53 -16.43
C VAL A 333 12.82 5.86 -16.92
N TYR A 334 11.95 6.84 -17.14
CA TYR A 334 12.31 8.26 -17.19
C TYR A 334 11.52 9.01 -16.12
N CYS A 335 12.19 9.78 -15.26
CA CYS A 335 11.55 10.44 -14.13
C CYS A 335 11.90 11.92 -14.05
N ARG A 336 10.91 12.72 -13.66
CA ARG A 336 11.07 14.13 -13.28
C ARG A 336 10.43 14.34 -11.92
N THR A 337 11.16 14.96 -11.00
CA THR A 337 10.67 15.30 -9.66
C THR A 337 10.61 16.80 -9.45
N GLY A 338 9.81 17.22 -8.47
CA GLY A 338 9.69 18.60 -8.03
C GLY A 338 9.26 18.68 -6.57
N ARG A 339 9.48 19.84 -5.97
CA ARG A 339 9.01 20.17 -4.63
C ARG A 339 8.14 21.43 -4.72
N VAL A 340 6.86 21.27 -4.40
CA VAL A 340 5.84 22.32 -4.41
C VAL A 340 5.73 22.93 -3.02
N ASN A 341 5.58 22.12 -1.97
CA ASN A 341 5.52 22.65 -0.61
C ASN A 341 6.92 23.00 -0.08
N SER A 342 7.13 24.25 0.32
CA SER A 342 8.38 24.70 0.91
C SER A 342 8.60 24.22 2.36
N ALA A 343 7.55 23.74 3.04
CA ALA A 343 7.59 23.27 4.43
C ALA A 343 8.13 21.83 4.61
N ILE A 344 8.54 21.17 3.52
CA ILE A 344 9.05 19.79 3.52
C ILE A 344 10.44 19.73 2.89
N ALA A 345 11.24 18.70 3.19
CA ALA A 345 12.59 18.54 2.66
C ALA A 345 12.61 17.89 1.27
N GLY A 346 11.88 16.78 1.09
CA GLY A 346 11.89 15.97 -0.12
C GLY A 346 10.87 16.39 -1.18
N GLU A 347 10.87 15.64 -2.29
CA GLU A 347 9.98 15.85 -3.42
C GLU A 347 8.52 15.43 -3.11
N ASP A 348 7.55 16.23 -3.52
CA ASP A 348 6.10 15.97 -3.38
C ASP A 348 5.37 15.96 -4.73
N LEU A 349 6.11 16.09 -5.83
CA LEU A 349 5.67 15.97 -7.22
C LEU A 349 6.62 15.05 -7.98
N ALA A 350 6.08 14.10 -8.74
CA ALA A 350 6.85 13.24 -9.62
C ALA A 350 6.04 12.78 -10.83
N LEU A 351 6.67 12.79 -12.00
CA LEU A 351 6.20 12.18 -13.23
C LEU A 351 7.15 11.07 -13.61
N ILE A 352 6.64 9.86 -13.79
CA ILE A 352 7.42 8.67 -14.15
C ILE A 352 6.85 8.09 -15.43
N LEU A 353 7.70 7.92 -16.44
CA LEU A 353 7.44 7.10 -17.60
C LEU A 353 8.10 5.74 -17.38
N THR A 354 7.39 4.66 -17.66
CA THR A 354 7.91 3.29 -17.50
C THR A 354 7.81 2.53 -18.81
N GLU A 355 8.79 1.67 -19.05
CA GLU A 355 8.73 0.63 -20.07
C GLU A 355 8.95 -0.73 -19.40
N HIS A 356 7.97 -1.62 -19.55
CA HIS A 356 8.01 -2.98 -19.01
C HIS A 356 8.66 -3.94 -20.01
N ALA A 357 9.30 -4.99 -19.50
CA ALA A 357 9.91 -6.03 -20.33
C ALA A 357 8.88 -6.72 -21.26
N GLY A 358 7.61 -6.77 -20.85
CA GLY A 358 6.49 -7.28 -21.64
C GLY A 358 5.92 -6.31 -22.69
N GLY A 359 6.53 -5.12 -22.86
CA GLY A 359 6.16 -4.10 -23.85
C GLY A 359 5.10 -3.09 -23.40
N ALA A 360 4.51 -3.26 -22.21
CA ALA A 360 3.58 -2.28 -21.64
C ALA A 360 4.31 -0.98 -21.27
N ARG A 361 3.68 0.17 -21.52
CA ARG A 361 4.22 1.50 -21.19
C ARG A 361 3.32 2.23 -20.22
N GLY A 362 3.92 2.95 -19.30
CA GLY A 362 3.19 3.58 -18.20
C GLY A 362 3.47 5.06 -18.04
N VAL A 363 2.48 5.76 -17.49
CA VAL A 363 2.68 7.06 -16.85
C VAL A 363 2.19 6.96 -15.41
N ILE A 364 3.07 7.27 -14.45
CA ILE A 364 2.70 7.47 -13.04
C ILE A 364 2.88 8.96 -12.75
N ASP A 365 1.76 9.65 -12.54
CA ASP A 365 1.69 11.04 -12.13
C ASP A 365 1.31 11.11 -10.65
N GLY A 366 2.28 11.46 -9.81
CA GLY A 366 2.10 11.60 -8.37
C GLY A 366 2.26 13.02 -7.89
N ASN A 367 1.33 13.46 -7.03
CA ASN A 367 1.39 14.76 -6.39
C ASN A 367 0.71 14.70 -5.01
N ARG A 368 1.40 15.13 -3.94
CA ARG A 368 0.83 15.22 -2.57
C ARG A 368 0.37 16.61 -2.18
N ALA A 369 0.62 17.62 -3.01
CA ALA A 369 0.21 19.00 -2.82
C ALA A 369 -1.23 19.28 -3.34
N THR A 370 -1.93 18.29 -3.88
CA THR A 370 -3.26 18.46 -4.49
C THR A 370 -4.25 17.42 -3.97
N GLU A 371 -5.53 17.80 -3.94
CA GLU A 371 -6.65 16.94 -3.55
C GLU A 371 -6.98 15.92 -4.65
N PRO A 372 -7.48 14.73 -4.28
CA PRO A 372 -8.18 13.90 -5.25
C PRO A 372 -9.47 14.60 -5.71
N ASP A 373 -9.93 14.31 -6.93
CA ASP A 373 -11.17 14.90 -7.47
C ASP A 373 -12.40 14.43 -6.68
N GLU A 374 -12.33 13.22 -6.13
CA GLU A 374 -13.35 12.60 -5.30
C GLU A 374 -12.71 11.90 -4.09
N PRO A 375 -13.36 11.92 -2.91
CA PRO A 375 -12.86 11.20 -1.77
C PRO A 375 -13.03 9.68 -1.95
N GLY A 376 -12.06 8.90 -1.46
CA GLY A 376 -12.20 7.46 -1.43
C GLY A 376 -10.99 6.73 -0.84
N PRO A 377 -11.09 5.40 -0.66
CA PRO A 377 -10.05 4.59 -0.05
C PRO A 377 -8.84 4.37 -0.97
N ALA A 378 -8.99 4.50 -2.29
CA ALA A 378 -7.88 4.50 -3.23
C ALA A 378 -7.22 5.88 -3.25
N LEU A 379 -5.89 5.93 -3.20
CA LEU A 379 -5.15 7.20 -3.27
C LEU A 379 -5.12 7.74 -4.72
N GLU A 380 -5.41 6.89 -5.67
CA GLU A 380 -5.20 7.07 -7.09
C GLU A 380 -6.43 6.72 -7.92
N THR A 381 -6.48 7.30 -9.11
CA THR A 381 -7.21 6.71 -10.23
C THR A 381 -6.22 6.03 -11.14
N ALA A 382 -6.67 4.98 -11.83
CA ALA A 382 -5.84 4.26 -12.79
C ALA A 382 -6.62 3.88 -14.04
N ARG A 383 -5.91 3.70 -15.13
CA ARG A 383 -6.45 3.23 -16.41
C ARG A 383 -5.46 2.26 -17.03
N PHE A 384 -5.96 1.12 -17.47
CA PHE A 384 -5.19 0.09 -18.17
C PHE A 384 -5.85 -0.16 -19.53
N GLU A 385 -5.08 -0.03 -20.60
CA GLU A 385 -5.54 -0.20 -21.98
C GLU A 385 -4.88 -1.44 -22.58
N GLY A 386 -5.71 -2.36 -23.06
CA GLY A 386 -5.29 -3.52 -23.81
C GLY A 386 -6.03 -3.63 -25.14
N TYR A 387 -5.56 -4.53 -26.00
CA TYR A 387 -6.07 -4.66 -27.37
C TYR A 387 -7.58 -4.92 -27.48
N ASN A 388 -8.20 -5.48 -26.43
CA ASN A 388 -9.61 -5.88 -26.44
C ASN A 388 -10.47 -5.07 -25.46
N GLY A 389 -9.91 -4.08 -24.76
CA GLY A 389 -10.70 -3.29 -23.82
C GLY A 389 -9.89 -2.44 -22.85
N VAL A 390 -10.59 -1.89 -21.87
CA VAL A 390 -10.05 -0.95 -20.90
C VAL A 390 -10.55 -1.28 -19.51
N ILE A 391 -9.65 -1.23 -18.53
CA ILE A 391 -9.99 -1.25 -17.11
C ILE A 391 -9.73 0.14 -16.51
N ARG A 392 -10.63 0.63 -15.65
CA ARG A 392 -10.45 1.88 -14.89
C ARG A 392 -10.64 1.65 -13.40
N LEU A 393 -9.81 2.31 -12.60
CA LEU A 393 -9.94 2.45 -11.15
C LEU A 393 -10.34 3.89 -10.82
N THR A 394 -11.33 4.06 -9.95
CA THR A 394 -11.74 5.38 -9.42
C THR A 394 -11.31 5.56 -7.96
N HIS A 395 -11.34 6.79 -7.44
CA HIS A 395 -11.02 7.09 -6.04
C HIS A 395 -11.86 6.30 -5.02
N PRO A 396 -13.18 6.12 -5.22
CA PRO A 396 -14.00 5.12 -4.53
C PRO A 396 -13.45 3.70 -4.41
N GLY A 397 -12.46 3.34 -5.24
CA GLY A 397 -11.95 1.97 -5.37
C GLY A 397 -12.79 1.12 -6.31
N ASN A 398 -13.67 1.71 -7.12
CA ASN A 398 -14.48 0.94 -8.08
C ASN A 398 -13.61 0.55 -9.27
N VAL A 399 -13.80 -0.68 -9.75
CA VAL A 399 -13.16 -1.18 -10.97
C VAL A 399 -14.22 -1.26 -12.06
N LEU A 400 -13.95 -0.59 -13.17
CA LEU A 400 -14.82 -0.57 -14.35
C LEU A 400 -14.12 -1.30 -15.50
N LEU A 401 -14.82 -2.24 -16.14
CA LEU A 401 -14.39 -2.90 -17.38
C LEU A 401 -15.23 -2.33 -18.53
N ASN A 402 -14.58 -1.72 -19.53
CA ASN A 402 -15.23 -1.09 -20.67
C ASN A 402 -16.36 -0.09 -20.31
N GLY A 403 -16.24 0.54 -19.14
CA GLY A 403 -17.23 1.51 -18.63
C GLY A 403 -18.26 0.91 -17.68
N GLU A 404 -18.35 -0.41 -17.56
CA GLU A 404 -19.27 -1.09 -16.64
C GLU A 404 -18.56 -1.38 -15.31
N THR A 405 -19.18 -1.01 -14.18
CA THR A 405 -18.66 -1.35 -12.86
C THR A 405 -18.74 -2.86 -12.64
N VAL A 406 -17.59 -3.50 -12.47
CA VAL A 406 -17.47 -4.94 -12.19
C VAL A 406 -17.08 -5.22 -10.74
N PHE A 407 -16.58 -4.21 -10.02
CA PHE A 407 -16.30 -4.28 -8.60
C PHE A 407 -16.50 -2.93 -7.92
N GLU A 408 -17.12 -2.96 -6.73
CA GLU A 408 -17.34 -1.79 -5.89
C GLU A 408 -16.34 -1.75 -4.73
N GLY A 409 -15.58 -0.67 -4.64
CA GLY A 409 -14.53 -0.50 -3.63
C GLY A 409 -15.01 0.07 -2.30
N HIS A 410 -16.22 0.62 -2.26
CA HIS A 410 -16.79 1.18 -1.04
C HIS A 410 -17.12 0.12 0.01
N GLY A 411 -17.03 0.49 1.29
CA GLY A 411 -17.44 -0.36 2.43
C GLY A 411 -16.46 -1.48 2.78
N GLN A 412 -15.30 -1.56 2.12
CA GLN A 412 -14.29 -2.56 2.46
C GLN A 412 -13.71 -2.30 3.86
N PRO A 413 -13.56 -3.32 4.72
CA PRO A 413 -13.04 -3.15 6.07
C PRO A 413 -11.54 -2.83 6.05
N GLY A 414 -11.06 -2.24 7.15
CA GLY A 414 -9.63 -2.05 7.39
C GLY A 414 -8.94 -1.04 6.46
N TYR A 415 -7.62 -1.07 6.45
CA TYR A 415 -6.82 -0.11 5.71
C TYR A 415 -6.81 -0.41 4.21
N ARG A 416 -7.32 0.55 3.42
CA ARG A 416 -7.29 0.55 1.94
C ARG A 416 -7.71 -0.80 1.35
N GLY A 417 -8.99 -1.16 1.48
CA GLY A 417 -9.48 -2.42 0.91
C GLY A 417 -8.93 -3.67 1.61
N ASP A 418 -8.70 -3.58 2.93
CA ASP A 418 -8.17 -4.63 3.80
C ASP A 418 -6.78 -5.18 3.43
N SER A 419 -6.00 -4.37 2.72
CA SER A 419 -4.70 -4.75 2.16
C SER A 419 -3.70 -5.26 3.21
N CYS A 420 -3.65 -4.65 4.40
CA CYS A 420 -2.76 -5.09 5.47
C CYS A 420 -3.06 -6.53 5.92
N ARG A 421 -4.35 -6.86 6.16
CA ARG A 421 -4.74 -8.22 6.57
C ARG A 421 -4.44 -9.21 5.46
N ALA A 422 -4.74 -8.86 4.21
CA ALA A 422 -4.48 -9.74 3.07
C ALA A 422 -2.97 -10.04 2.90
N ALA A 423 -2.09 -9.06 3.06
CA ALA A 423 -0.64 -9.27 3.01
C ALA A 423 -0.13 -10.12 4.19
N GLN A 424 -0.63 -9.87 5.41
CA GLN A 424 -0.28 -10.66 6.59
C GLN A 424 -0.82 -12.11 6.53
N GLN A 425 -2.02 -12.29 5.98
CA GLN A 425 -2.60 -13.62 5.74
C GLN A 425 -1.73 -14.40 4.74
N HIS A 426 -1.34 -13.77 3.64
CA HIS A 426 -0.40 -14.32 2.67
C HIS A 426 0.92 -14.74 3.32
N PHE A 427 1.47 -13.89 4.19
CA PHE A 427 2.68 -14.21 4.96
C PHE A 427 2.51 -15.50 5.77
N VAL A 428 1.43 -15.61 6.56
CA VAL A 428 1.18 -16.80 7.40
C VAL A 428 0.95 -18.06 6.57
N GLU A 429 0.18 -17.96 5.49
CA GLU A 429 -0.09 -19.08 4.58
C GLU A 429 1.21 -19.59 3.96
N CYS A 430 2.04 -18.69 3.45
CA CYS A 430 3.34 -19.05 2.89
C CYS A 430 4.26 -19.66 3.93
N LEU A 431 4.26 -19.21 5.18
CA LEU A 431 5.02 -19.86 6.27
C LEU A 431 4.55 -21.29 6.52
N ALA A 432 3.25 -21.56 6.39
CA ALA A 432 2.68 -22.90 6.58
C ALA A 432 2.94 -23.83 5.39
N THR A 433 2.86 -23.33 4.16
CA THR A 433 3.00 -24.15 2.93
C THR A 433 4.44 -24.28 2.46
N GLY A 434 5.30 -23.31 2.78
CA GLY A 434 6.63 -23.18 2.21
C GLY A 434 6.66 -22.45 0.86
N ASP A 435 5.53 -21.98 0.35
CA ASP A 435 5.45 -21.23 -0.91
C ASP A 435 6.20 -19.90 -0.81
N GLN A 436 6.68 -19.39 -1.94
CA GLN A 436 7.40 -18.12 -2.02
C GLN A 436 6.48 -16.93 -1.69
N PHE A 437 7.00 -15.91 -1.01
CA PHE A 437 6.24 -14.67 -0.82
C PHE A 437 6.10 -13.90 -2.16
N GLU A 438 4.94 -13.29 -2.40
CA GLU A 438 4.77 -12.42 -3.58
C GLU A 438 5.71 -11.19 -3.57
N THR A 439 6.13 -10.77 -2.38
CA THR A 439 7.08 -9.68 -2.12
C THR A 439 8.30 -10.19 -1.36
N GLU A 440 8.86 -11.32 -1.80
CA GLU A 440 10.11 -11.88 -1.29
C GLU A 440 11.24 -10.84 -1.29
N GLY A 441 11.98 -10.72 -0.18
CA GLY A 441 12.92 -9.62 0.05
C GLY A 441 13.95 -9.45 -1.05
N ALA A 442 14.55 -10.54 -1.51
CA ALA A 442 15.54 -10.51 -2.60
C ALA A 442 14.94 -10.10 -3.94
N ASP A 443 13.72 -10.55 -4.25
CA ASP A 443 13.02 -10.20 -5.49
C ASP A 443 12.55 -8.74 -5.47
N TYR A 444 11.95 -8.32 -4.36
CA TYR A 444 11.52 -6.94 -4.12
C TYR A 444 12.69 -5.96 -4.22
N TRP A 445 13.84 -6.27 -3.61
CA TRP A 445 15.05 -5.45 -3.70
C TRP A 445 15.54 -5.29 -5.14
N LYS A 446 15.71 -6.39 -5.88
CA LYS A 446 16.25 -6.39 -7.24
C LYS A 446 15.32 -5.76 -8.27
N LYS A 447 14.04 -5.62 -7.95
CA LYS A 447 13.03 -5.21 -8.93
C LYS A 447 12.24 -3.98 -8.51
N THR A 448 11.54 -3.98 -7.37
CA THR A 448 10.75 -2.82 -6.91
C THR A 448 11.68 -1.71 -6.47
N PHE A 449 12.57 -2.03 -5.54
CA PHE A 449 13.48 -1.06 -4.95
C PHE A 449 14.48 -0.55 -6.02
N ALA A 450 14.95 -1.43 -6.91
CA ALA A 450 15.80 -1.05 -8.04
C ALA A 450 15.10 -0.09 -9.02
N ALA A 451 13.83 -0.33 -9.35
CA ALA A 451 13.06 0.59 -10.20
C ALA A 451 12.87 1.96 -9.53
N MET A 452 12.66 1.99 -8.21
CA MET A 452 12.58 3.24 -7.44
C MET A 452 13.92 3.99 -7.45
N GLU A 453 15.05 3.31 -7.23
CA GLU A 453 16.38 3.92 -7.33
C GLU A 453 16.67 4.42 -8.76
N ALA A 454 16.23 3.69 -9.79
CA ALA A 454 16.32 4.11 -11.19
C ALA A 454 15.55 5.41 -11.43
N CYS A 455 14.38 5.59 -10.81
CA CYS A 455 13.63 6.85 -10.89
C CYS A 455 14.43 8.02 -10.28
N TYR A 456 15.05 7.84 -9.12
CA TYR A 456 15.89 8.88 -8.52
C TYR A 456 17.11 9.21 -9.38
N ARG A 457 17.79 8.18 -9.91
CA ARG A 457 18.93 8.37 -10.84
C ARG A 457 18.49 9.11 -12.11
N SER A 458 17.36 8.72 -12.69
CA SER A 458 16.80 9.35 -13.88
C SER A 458 16.44 10.82 -13.64
N ALA A 459 15.85 11.15 -12.49
CA ALA A 459 15.52 12.53 -12.14
C ALA A 459 16.77 13.40 -11.94
N ALA A 460 17.83 12.84 -11.36
CA ALA A 460 19.10 13.54 -11.16
C ALA A 460 19.88 13.76 -12.47
N GLU A 461 19.91 12.75 -13.35
CA GLU A 461 20.68 12.76 -14.60
C GLU A 461 19.88 13.29 -15.80
N ASN A 462 18.56 13.48 -15.64
CA ASN A 462 17.64 13.95 -16.68
C ASN A 462 17.71 13.12 -17.97
N ARG A 463 17.74 11.78 -17.84
CA ARG A 463 17.74 10.82 -18.94
C ARG A 463 16.99 9.53 -18.58
N PRO A 464 16.60 8.69 -19.54
CA PRO A 464 16.12 7.35 -19.25
C PRO A 464 17.20 6.52 -18.56
N VAL A 465 16.81 5.69 -17.60
CA VAL A 465 17.68 4.79 -16.83
C VAL A 465 17.08 3.39 -16.88
N ARG A 466 17.88 2.42 -17.31
CA ARG A 466 17.50 1.02 -17.24
C ARG A 466 17.65 0.51 -15.82
N VAL A 467 16.70 -0.30 -15.34
CA VAL A 467 16.78 -0.89 -13.99
C VAL A 467 18.04 -1.74 -13.82
N ALA A 468 18.50 -2.37 -14.89
CA ALA A 468 19.77 -3.12 -14.91
C ALA A 468 21.01 -2.25 -14.59
N GLU A 469 21.00 -0.93 -14.84
CA GLU A 469 22.11 -0.04 -14.49
C GLU A 469 22.26 0.12 -12.97
N ILE A 470 21.15 0.03 -12.22
CA ILE A 470 21.18 0.04 -10.75
C ILE A 470 21.84 -1.25 -10.25
N LEU A 471 21.42 -2.38 -10.80
CA LEU A 471 21.92 -3.71 -10.44
C LEU A 471 23.39 -3.93 -10.83
N ALA A 472 23.87 -3.28 -11.89
CA ALA A 472 25.27 -3.36 -12.32
C ALA A 472 26.20 -2.42 -11.54
N SER A 473 25.65 -1.49 -10.74
CA SER A 473 26.43 -0.62 -9.86
C SER A 473 26.78 -1.30 -8.52
N ASP A 474 26.36 -2.56 -8.34
CA ASP A 474 26.64 -3.45 -7.20
C ASP A 474 27.85 -4.35 -7.41
#